data_AF-A0A2A7U260-F1
#
_entry.id   AF-A0A2A7U260-F1
#
_cell.length_a   1.000
_cell.length_b   1.000
_cell.length_c   1.000
_cell.angle_alpha   90.00
_cell.angle_beta   90.00
_cell.angle_gamma   90.00
#
_symmetry.space_group_name_H-M   'P 1'
#
loop_
_entity.id
_entity.type
_entity.pdbx_description
1 polymer ?
#
loop_
_entity_poly.entity_id
_entity_poly.type
_entity_poly.pdbx_seq_one_letter_code
_entity_poly.pdbx_strand_id
1 'polypeptide(L)'
;MKRQYTPFTFLSRRKRRAKTLQVKTLINRERESWGGLFYDECDRAIAVASGDWLWSDIVFLGHDPAVFWNAEIITTNFAFSDAVEETAFNEAMLRLEAAGEQRVEPFDYSHRTTIGHILTPRAEQTYSIFNGLTFNDFIAKRAQGIARDAPPAVYCGYCILPGFTFGIGLGMIVEADLLSQTLIEATIQDFLAHGERNGVSEVPSPVPLYG
;
A
#
# COMPACT_ATOMS: atom_id res chain seq x y z
N MET A 1 -7.54 -26.57 -13.11
CA MET A 1 -6.61 -25.93 -14.05
C MET A 1 -6.02 -24.69 -13.39
N LYS A 2 -4.69 -24.60 -13.19
CA LYS A 2 -4.05 -23.38 -12.66
C LYS A 2 -4.27 -22.24 -13.66
N ARG A 3 -4.89 -21.15 -13.21
CA ARG A 3 -5.08 -19.93 -14.01
C ARG A 3 -3.69 -19.43 -14.41
N GLN A 4 -3.37 -19.38 -15.69
CA GLN A 4 -2.06 -18.91 -16.16
C GLN A 4 -1.97 -17.40 -15.91
N TYR A 5 -1.13 -17.02 -14.94
CA TYR A 5 -0.89 -15.64 -14.56
C TYR A 5 -0.02 -14.99 -15.64
N THR A 6 -0.63 -14.30 -16.59
CA THR A 6 0.09 -13.59 -17.67
C THR A 6 0.13 -12.11 -17.33
N PRO A 7 1.30 -11.53 -17.03
CA PRO A 7 1.40 -10.11 -16.73
C PRO A 7 0.93 -9.25 -17.91
N PHE A 8 0.42 -8.06 -17.60
CA PHE A 8 -0.17 -7.14 -18.56
C PHE A 8 0.78 -6.83 -19.71
N THR A 9 2.07 -6.62 -19.40
CA THR A 9 3.13 -6.32 -20.36
C THR A 9 3.38 -7.45 -21.37
N PHE A 10 3.10 -8.71 -21.02
CA PHE A 10 3.20 -9.86 -21.93
C PHE A 10 1.96 -10.07 -22.80
N LEU A 11 0.87 -9.35 -22.55
CA LEU A 11 -0.30 -9.40 -23.42
C LEU A 11 0.01 -8.75 -24.77
N SER A 12 -0.63 -9.28 -25.82
CA SER A 12 -0.55 -8.66 -27.15
C SER A 12 -1.09 -7.23 -27.10
N ARG A 13 -0.56 -6.35 -27.98
CA ARG A 13 -0.98 -4.94 -28.04
C ARG A 13 -2.50 -4.76 -28.15
N ARG A 14 -3.18 -5.62 -28.91
CA ARG A 14 -4.65 -5.62 -29.04
C ARG A 14 -5.34 -5.86 -27.69
N LYS A 15 -4.89 -6.85 -26.91
CA LYS A 15 -5.43 -7.16 -25.59
C LYS A 15 -5.17 -6.03 -24.59
N ARG A 16 -3.96 -5.44 -24.62
CA ARG A 16 -3.63 -4.29 -23.77
C ARG A 16 -4.50 -3.07 -24.08
N ARG A 17 -4.71 -2.73 -25.36
CA ARG A 17 -5.62 -1.66 -25.79
C ARG A 17 -7.06 -1.89 -25.31
N ALA A 18 -7.57 -3.12 -25.41
CA ALA A 18 -8.92 -3.44 -24.96
C ALA A 18 -9.08 -3.18 -23.45
N LYS A 19 -8.11 -3.59 -22.63
CA LYS A 19 -8.10 -3.29 -21.19
C LYS A 19 -7.95 -1.79 -20.89
N THR A 20 -7.07 -1.11 -21.61
CA THR A 20 -6.88 0.35 -21.48
C THR A 20 -8.16 1.11 -21.79
N LEU A 21 -8.94 0.65 -22.79
CA LEU A 21 -10.25 1.23 -23.11
C LEU A 21 -11.29 1.02 -22.00
N GLN A 22 -11.25 -0.12 -21.30
CA GLN A 22 -12.10 -0.36 -20.13
C GLN A 22 -11.78 0.64 -19.02
N VAL A 23 -10.50 0.84 -18.71
CA VAL A 23 -10.04 1.82 -17.72
C VAL A 23 -10.41 3.25 -18.13
N LYS A 24 -10.19 3.62 -19.40
CA LYS A 24 -10.63 4.93 -19.92
C LYS A 24 -12.13 5.15 -19.75
N THR A 25 -12.94 4.14 -20.03
CA THR A 25 -14.40 4.21 -19.83
C THR A 25 -14.75 4.41 -18.36
N LEU A 26 -14.05 3.71 -17.46
CA LEU A 26 -14.24 3.81 -16.02
C LEU A 26 -13.91 5.21 -15.50
N ILE A 27 -12.74 5.75 -15.85
CA ILE A 27 -12.32 7.11 -15.50
C ILE A 27 -13.35 8.14 -16.00
N ASN A 28 -13.81 8.00 -17.25
CA ASN A 28 -14.80 8.92 -17.81
C ASN A 28 -16.15 8.86 -17.08
N ARG A 29 -16.58 7.66 -16.66
CA ARG A 29 -17.83 7.47 -15.93
C ARG A 29 -17.76 8.13 -14.55
N GLU A 30 -16.63 8.00 -13.87
CA GLU A 30 -16.43 8.47 -12.50
C GLU A 30 -15.78 9.87 -12.44
N ARG A 31 -15.76 10.60 -13.56
CA ARG A 31 -15.10 11.90 -13.68
C ARG A 31 -15.67 12.97 -12.74
N GLU A 32 -16.95 12.88 -12.39
CA GLU A 32 -17.58 13.82 -11.47
C GLU A 32 -17.09 13.60 -10.03
N SER A 33 -16.76 12.35 -9.71
CA SER A 33 -16.19 11.95 -8.42
C SER A 33 -14.70 12.22 -8.35
N TRP A 34 -13.93 12.00 -9.43
CA TRP A 34 -12.46 11.96 -9.38
C TRP A 34 -11.74 12.92 -10.32
N GLY A 35 -12.44 13.82 -11.00
CA GLY A 35 -11.85 14.81 -11.90
C GLY A 35 -11.42 14.28 -13.28
N GLY A 36 -11.49 12.96 -13.48
CA GLY A 36 -11.37 12.34 -14.80
C GLY A 36 -9.94 12.11 -15.29
N LEU A 37 -8.93 12.27 -14.42
CA LEU A 37 -7.55 11.87 -14.72
C LEU A 37 -7.22 10.45 -14.25
N PHE A 38 -7.83 10.03 -13.14
CA PHE A 38 -7.68 8.71 -12.57
C PHE A 38 -9.03 8.15 -12.12
N TYR A 39 -9.01 6.88 -11.76
CA TYR A 39 -10.07 6.21 -11.03
C TYR A 39 -9.47 5.59 -9.77
N ASP A 40 -10.26 5.61 -8.72
CA ASP A 40 -9.98 4.99 -7.43
C ASP A 40 -11.25 4.26 -6.98
N GLU A 41 -11.09 3.04 -6.47
CA GLU A 41 -12.18 2.20 -5.97
C GLU A 41 -12.63 2.63 -4.56
N CYS A 42 -11.80 3.40 -3.85
CA CYS A 42 -12.11 3.97 -2.55
C CYS A 42 -13.38 4.85 -2.62
N ASP A 43 -14.15 4.88 -1.53
CA ASP A 43 -15.25 5.84 -1.41
C ASP A 43 -14.67 7.21 -1.06
N ARG A 44 -14.72 8.14 -2.01
CA ARG A 44 -14.21 9.50 -1.84
C ARG A 44 -14.78 10.19 -0.60
N ALA A 45 -16.07 10.06 -0.33
CA ALA A 45 -16.70 10.74 0.79
C ALA A 45 -16.17 10.19 2.11
N ILE A 46 -15.96 8.87 2.19
CA ILE A 46 -15.38 8.22 3.37
C ILE A 46 -13.91 8.61 3.53
N ALA A 47 -13.12 8.58 2.45
CA ALA A 47 -11.70 8.94 2.48
C ALA A 47 -11.50 10.39 2.94
N VAL A 48 -12.32 11.32 2.43
CA VAL A 48 -12.26 12.72 2.86
C VAL A 48 -12.76 12.89 4.30
N ALA A 49 -13.82 12.18 4.68
CA ALA A 49 -14.40 12.28 6.02
C ALA A 49 -13.55 11.62 7.11
N SER A 50 -12.69 10.66 6.78
CA SER A 50 -11.82 10.00 7.76
C SER A 50 -10.78 10.96 8.35
N GLY A 51 -10.39 11.98 7.60
CA GLY A 51 -9.29 12.88 7.99
C GLY A 51 -7.90 12.25 7.87
N ASP A 52 -7.82 10.99 7.45
CA ASP A 52 -6.61 10.15 7.43
C ASP A 52 -6.40 9.48 6.05
N TRP A 53 -6.70 10.21 4.97
CA TRP A 53 -6.46 9.69 3.61
C TRP A 53 -4.97 9.73 3.28
N LEU A 54 -4.25 8.68 3.70
CA LEU A 54 -2.80 8.60 3.62
C LEU A 54 -2.29 7.72 2.46
N TRP A 55 -3.16 6.88 1.91
CA TRP A 55 -2.85 5.92 0.85
C TRP A 55 -4.05 5.72 -0.09
N SER A 56 -3.78 5.34 -1.33
CA SER A 56 -4.82 4.96 -2.31
C SER A 56 -4.27 4.07 -3.41
N ASP A 57 -5.13 3.16 -3.90
CA ASP A 57 -4.92 2.40 -5.13
C ASP A 57 -5.65 3.08 -6.28
N ILE A 58 -4.89 3.64 -7.22
CA ILE A 58 -5.42 4.39 -8.36
C ILE A 58 -5.04 3.77 -9.69
N VAL A 59 -5.88 4.00 -10.70
CA VAL A 59 -5.55 3.69 -12.09
C VAL A 59 -5.68 4.91 -12.97
N PHE A 60 -4.69 5.13 -13.84
CA PHE A 60 -4.68 6.24 -14.79
C PHE A 60 -4.04 5.84 -16.12
N LEU A 61 -4.30 6.62 -17.17
CA LEU A 61 -3.83 6.31 -18.52
C LEU A 61 -2.39 6.80 -18.74
N GLY A 62 -1.59 6.01 -19.46
CA GLY A 62 -0.26 6.43 -19.90
C GLY A 62 -0.26 7.12 -21.27
N HIS A 63 0.93 7.47 -21.77
CA HIS A 63 1.08 8.09 -23.10
C HIS A 63 0.75 7.13 -24.25
N ASP A 64 1.13 5.85 -24.17
CA ASP A 64 0.71 4.84 -25.15
C ASP A 64 -0.77 4.48 -24.92
N PRO A 65 -1.65 4.56 -25.92
CA PRO A 65 -3.05 4.12 -25.81
C PRO A 65 -3.26 2.64 -25.46
N ALA A 66 -2.17 1.85 -25.40
CA ALA A 66 -2.16 0.47 -24.93
C ALA A 66 -1.61 0.32 -23.50
N VAL A 67 -1.39 1.41 -22.76
CA VAL A 67 -0.82 1.42 -21.41
C VAL A 67 -1.74 2.18 -20.47
N PHE A 68 -1.91 1.60 -19.28
CA PHE A 68 -2.43 2.28 -18.11
C PHE A 68 -1.63 1.79 -16.90
N TRP A 69 -1.58 2.64 -15.90
CA TRP A 69 -0.85 2.44 -14.66
C TRP A 69 -1.80 1.95 -13.57
N ASN A 70 -1.36 0.96 -12.81
CA ASN A 70 -2.00 0.46 -11.60
C ASN A 70 -1.11 0.87 -10.43
N ALA A 71 -1.44 2.02 -9.84
CA ALA A 71 -0.55 2.74 -8.96
C ALA A 71 -1.04 2.67 -7.52
N GLU A 72 -0.12 2.42 -6.61
CA GLU A 72 -0.30 2.75 -5.20
C GLU A 72 0.33 4.12 -4.98
N ILE A 73 -0.40 5.03 -4.35
CA ILE A 73 0.11 6.34 -3.93
C ILE A 73 -0.01 6.47 -2.42
N ILE A 74 1.10 6.80 -1.76
CA ILE A 74 1.18 6.96 -0.31
C ILE A 74 1.87 8.27 0.06
N THR A 75 1.51 8.83 1.21
CA THR A 75 2.24 9.94 1.80
C THR A 75 3.57 9.50 2.39
N THR A 76 4.50 10.44 2.57
CA THR A 76 5.76 10.20 3.27
C THR A 76 5.55 9.76 4.71
N ASN A 77 4.53 10.28 5.39
CA ASN A 77 4.18 9.87 6.75
C ASN A 77 3.72 8.40 6.79
N PHE A 78 2.92 7.97 5.82
CA PHE A 78 2.49 6.57 5.71
C PHE A 78 3.68 5.67 5.40
N ALA A 79 4.50 6.02 4.41
CA ALA A 79 5.71 5.28 4.06
C ALA A 79 6.68 5.15 5.25
N PHE A 80 6.79 6.19 6.07
CA PHE A 80 7.60 6.16 7.29
C PHE A 80 7.03 5.17 8.31
N SER A 81 5.73 5.28 8.61
CA SER A 81 5.07 4.41 9.59
C SER A 81 5.15 2.94 9.17
N ASP A 82 4.88 2.67 7.89
CA ASP A 82 4.93 1.33 7.29
C ASP A 82 6.36 0.74 7.40
N ALA A 83 7.39 1.51 7.05
CA ALA A 83 8.79 1.06 7.17
C ALA A 83 9.20 0.77 8.63
N VAL A 84 8.74 1.57 9.58
CA VAL A 84 8.99 1.37 11.00
C VAL A 84 8.27 0.12 11.52
N GLU A 85 6.99 -0.05 11.17
CA GLU A 85 6.18 -1.21 11.54
C GLU A 85 6.71 -2.50 10.91
N GLU A 86 7.07 -2.49 9.63
CA GLU A 86 7.68 -3.63 8.94
C GLU A 86 8.98 -4.06 9.63
N THR A 87 9.84 -3.10 9.98
CA THR A 87 11.08 -3.39 10.71
C THR A 87 10.79 -4.02 12.07
N ALA A 88 9.87 -3.45 12.84
CA ALA A 88 9.47 -3.99 14.14
C ALA A 88 8.86 -5.40 14.02
N PHE A 89 8.02 -5.62 13.01
CA PHE A 89 7.39 -6.90 12.69
C PHE A 89 8.43 -7.97 12.35
N ASN A 90 9.35 -7.66 11.44
CA ASN A 90 10.41 -8.58 11.03
C ASN A 90 11.31 -8.95 12.21
N GLU A 91 11.67 -8.00 13.06
CA GLU A 91 12.39 -8.29 14.31
C GLU A 91 11.60 -9.21 15.25
N ALA A 92 10.29 -8.98 15.41
CA ALA A 92 9.44 -9.80 16.26
C ALA A 92 9.36 -11.24 15.73
N MET A 93 9.16 -11.41 14.42
CA MET A 93 9.13 -12.72 13.76
C MET A 93 10.43 -13.48 13.93
N LEU A 94 11.58 -12.84 13.69
CA LEU A 94 12.89 -13.48 13.86
C LEU A 94 13.13 -13.95 15.31
N ARG A 95 12.64 -13.22 16.31
CA ARG A 95 12.76 -13.61 17.73
C ARG A 95 11.87 -14.81 18.06
N LEU A 96 10.64 -14.86 17.54
CA LEU A 96 9.76 -16.03 17.72
C LEU A 96 10.38 -17.28 17.08
N GLU A 97 10.85 -17.15 15.85
CA GLU A 97 11.51 -18.24 15.13
C GLU A 97 12.74 -18.75 15.90
N ALA A 98 13.58 -17.84 16.41
CA ALA A 98 14.74 -18.20 17.23
C ALA A 98 14.39 -18.86 18.56
N ALA A 99 13.24 -18.49 19.16
CA ALA A 99 12.72 -19.11 20.38
C ALA A 99 12.01 -20.46 20.12
N GLY A 100 11.81 -20.84 18.86
CA GLY A 100 10.99 -22.01 18.49
C GLY A 100 9.51 -21.83 18.83
N GLU A 101 9.06 -20.61 19.06
CA GLU A 101 7.67 -20.27 19.36
C GLU A 101 6.94 -19.98 18.04
N GLN A 102 5.75 -20.55 17.86
CA GLN A 102 4.90 -20.22 16.72
C GLN A 102 3.94 -19.10 17.09
N ARG A 103 3.79 -18.14 16.17
CA ARG A 103 2.72 -17.14 16.28
C ARG A 103 1.37 -17.84 16.18
N VAL A 104 0.50 -17.60 17.14
CA VAL A 104 -0.92 -17.91 17.01
C VAL A 104 -1.62 -16.66 16.51
N GLU A 105 -2.21 -16.76 15.32
CA GLU A 105 -3.05 -15.68 14.80
C GLU A 105 -4.31 -15.55 15.66
N PRO A 106 -4.70 -14.32 16.06
CA PRO A 106 -5.93 -14.08 16.83
C PRO A 106 -7.19 -14.60 16.12
N PHE A 107 -7.15 -14.71 14.78
CA PHE A 107 -8.20 -15.22 13.93
C PHE A 107 -7.74 -16.47 13.16
N ASP A 108 -7.56 -17.58 13.88
CA ASP A 108 -7.40 -18.87 13.23
C ASP A 108 -8.77 -19.43 12.81
N TYR A 109 -9.12 -19.27 11.52
CA TYR A 109 -10.34 -19.85 10.93
C TYR A 109 -10.26 -21.38 10.73
N SER A 110 -9.14 -22.02 11.07
CA SER A 110 -8.87 -23.42 10.72
C SER A 110 -9.53 -24.47 11.63
N HIS A 111 -10.18 -24.05 12.73
CA HIS A 111 -10.93 -24.94 13.60
C HIS A 111 -12.44 -24.70 13.53
N ARG A 112 -13.04 -25.10 12.41
CA ARG A 112 -14.49 -25.34 12.33
C ARG A 112 -14.86 -26.53 13.21
N THR A 113 -15.09 -26.28 14.49
CA THR A 113 -16.00 -27.10 15.30
C THR A 113 -17.34 -26.38 15.34
N THR A 114 -18.30 -26.90 14.59
CA THR A 114 -19.67 -26.38 14.51
C THR A 114 -20.37 -26.57 15.86
N ILE A 115 -20.28 -25.58 16.74
CA ILE A 115 -21.33 -25.29 17.73
C ILE A 115 -21.53 -23.77 17.76
N GLY A 116 -22.54 -23.31 17.03
CA GLY A 116 -23.23 -22.03 17.21
C GLY A 116 -22.39 -20.75 17.13
N HIS A 117 -22.13 -20.27 15.90
CA HIS A 117 -21.95 -18.88 15.42
C HIS A 117 -21.44 -17.73 16.34
N ILE A 118 -20.85 -17.99 17.49
CA ILE A 118 -20.25 -17.00 18.37
C ILE A 118 -18.75 -17.05 18.14
N LEU A 119 -18.22 -16.02 17.48
CA LEU A 119 -16.78 -15.76 17.46
C LEU A 119 -16.39 -15.29 18.87
N THR A 120 -15.91 -16.20 19.71
CA THR A 120 -15.26 -15.82 20.96
C THR A 120 -13.82 -15.43 20.67
N PRO A 121 -13.38 -14.21 21.01
CA PRO A 121 -11.98 -13.83 20.94
C PRO A 121 -11.16 -14.83 21.74
N ARG A 122 -10.14 -15.44 21.11
CA ARG A 122 -9.15 -16.21 21.84
C ARG A 122 -8.35 -15.25 22.71
N ALA A 123 -8.04 -15.64 23.94
CA ALA A 123 -7.17 -14.84 24.81
C ALA A 123 -5.85 -14.52 24.08
N GLU A 124 -5.45 -13.26 24.10
CA GLU A 124 -4.23 -12.80 23.43
C GLU A 124 -3.02 -13.54 24.02
N GLN A 125 -2.28 -14.23 23.15
CA GLN A 125 -1.09 -14.96 23.55
C GLN A 125 0.05 -13.99 23.86
N THR A 126 0.58 -14.09 25.07
CA THR A 126 1.81 -13.41 25.46
C THR A 126 3.00 -14.34 25.28
N TYR A 127 4.17 -13.75 25.04
CA TYR A 127 5.39 -14.50 24.75
C TYR A 127 6.50 -14.13 25.74
N SER A 128 7.19 -15.14 26.26
CA SER A 128 8.28 -14.93 27.23
C SER A 128 9.43 -14.14 26.62
N ILE A 129 9.73 -14.37 25.34
CA ILE A 129 10.76 -13.68 24.55
C ILE A 129 10.47 -12.18 24.38
N PHE A 130 9.22 -11.76 24.56
CA PHE A 130 8.79 -10.36 24.54
C PHE A 130 8.55 -9.80 25.94
N ASN A 131 9.12 -10.42 26.98
CA ASN A 131 8.93 -10.04 28.39
C ASN A 131 7.45 -10.04 28.81
N GLY A 132 6.67 -11.01 28.31
CA GLY A 132 5.26 -11.15 28.63
C GLY A 132 4.33 -10.21 27.86
N LEU A 133 4.82 -9.49 26.86
CA LEU A 133 3.99 -8.74 25.92
C LEU A 133 3.34 -9.68 24.89
N THR A 134 2.22 -9.23 24.33
CA THR A 134 1.69 -9.82 23.10
C THR A 134 2.60 -9.49 21.91
N PHE A 135 2.44 -10.21 20.81
CA PHE A 135 3.18 -9.93 19.58
C PHE A 135 2.91 -8.50 19.08
N ASN A 136 1.65 -8.05 19.11
CA ASN A 136 1.26 -6.71 18.66
C ASN A 136 1.77 -5.62 19.59
N ASP A 137 1.70 -5.81 20.92
CA ASP A 137 2.23 -4.84 21.89
C ASP A 137 3.75 -4.69 21.75
N PHE A 138 4.45 -5.80 21.52
CA PHE A 138 5.87 -5.78 21.25
C PHE A 138 6.19 -4.97 19.98
N ILE A 139 5.46 -5.22 18.88
CA ILE A 139 5.61 -4.48 17.63
C ILE A 139 5.36 -2.99 17.86
N ALA A 140 4.24 -2.61 18.47
CA ALA A 140 3.91 -1.20 18.70
C ALA A 140 4.98 -0.49 19.54
N LYS A 141 5.46 -1.13 20.62
CA LYS A 141 6.54 -0.59 21.45
C LYS A 141 7.87 -0.52 20.68
N ARG A 142 8.16 -1.52 19.85
CA ARG A 142 9.41 -1.56 19.08
C ARG A 142 9.41 -0.54 17.96
N ALA A 143 8.29 -0.36 17.26
CA ALA A 143 8.06 0.66 16.25
C ALA A 143 8.34 2.07 16.82
N GLN A 144 7.78 2.41 17.99
CA GLN A 144 8.10 3.67 18.68
C GLN A 144 9.59 3.84 18.98
N GLY A 145 10.26 2.74 19.39
CA GLY A 145 11.70 2.75 19.62
C GLY A 145 12.49 3.00 18.33
N ILE A 146 12.13 2.35 17.22
CA ILE A 146 12.80 2.54 15.92
C ILE A 146 12.60 3.96 15.42
N ALA A 147 11.37 4.48 15.44
CA ALA A 147 11.06 5.84 15.02
C ALA A 147 11.90 6.89 15.76
N ARG A 148 12.18 6.69 17.06
CA ARG A 148 12.98 7.59 17.88
C ARG A 148 14.49 7.39 17.71
N ASP A 149 14.95 6.16 17.77
CA ASP A 149 16.37 5.84 17.96
C ASP A 149 17.11 5.65 16.62
N ALA A 150 16.40 5.22 15.57
CA ALA A 150 16.95 4.97 14.24
C ALA A 150 15.86 5.12 13.15
N PRO A 151 15.31 6.33 12.95
CA PRO A 151 14.24 6.55 11.98
C PRO A 151 14.68 6.18 10.55
N PRO A 152 13.88 5.41 9.80
CA PRO A 152 14.17 5.13 8.40
C PRO A 152 14.09 6.40 7.56
N ALA A 153 14.98 6.52 6.57
CA ALA A 153 14.90 7.58 5.58
C ALA A 153 13.84 7.24 4.52
N VAL A 154 12.89 8.16 4.30
CA VAL A 154 11.85 8.03 3.27
C VAL A 154 12.17 8.99 2.14
N TYR A 155 12.08 8.52 0.90
CA TYR A 155 12.32 9.33 -0.28
C TYR A 155 11.08 9.35 -1.17
N CYS A 156 10.67 10.54 -1.58
CA CYS A 156 9.60 10.71 -2.56
C CYS A 156 10.04 10.22 -3.94
N GLY A 157 9.10 9.73 -4.73
CA GLY A 157 9.40 9.29 -6.09
C GLY A 157 8.44 8.27 -6.67
N TYR A 158 8.91 7.63 -7.74
CA TYR A 158 8.20 6.72 -8.59
C TYR A 158 8.97 5.41 -8.73
N CYS A 159 8.33 4.28 -8.45
CA CYS A 159 8.90 2.96 -8.58
C CYS A 159 8.00 2.06 -9.45
N ILE A 160 8.43 1.73 -10.65
CA ILE A 160 7.71 0.84 -11.56
C ILE A 160 7.83 -0.59 -11.07
N LEU A 161 6.69 -1.22 -10.82
CA LEU A 161 6.60 -2.57 -10.28
C LEU A 161 6.22 -3.57 -11.39
N PRO A 162 7.08 -4.54 -11.71
CA PRO A 162 6.80 -5.52 -12.76
C PRO A 162 5.81 -6.59 -12.29
N GLY A 163 5.27 -7.35 -13.24
CA GLY A 163 4.52 -8.59 -12.95
C GLY A 163 3.02 -8.43 -12.76
N PHE A 164 2.49 -7.21 -12.70
CA PHE A 164 1.06 -6.96 -12.56
C PHE A 164 0.26 -7.49 -13.75
N THR A 165 -0.89 -8.12 -13.47
CA THR A 165 -1.81 -8.63 -14.51
C THR A 165 -2.82 -7.59 -14.98
N PHE A 166 -2.96 -6.51 -14.22
CA PHE A 166 -3.84 -5.39 -14.49
C PHE A 166 -3.01 -4.10 -14.48
N GLY A 167 -2.75 -3.56 -15.67
CA GLY A 167 -1.89 -2.39 -15.83
C GLY A 167 -0.42 -2.69 -15.59
N ILE A 168 0.39 -1.63 -15.68
CA ILE A 168 1.78 -1.65 -15.22
C ILE A 168 1.77 -1.17 -13.77
N GLY A 169 2.40 -1.90 -12.86
CA GLY A 169 2.45 -1.53 -11.45
C GLY A 169 3.33 -0.29 -11.23
N LEU A 170 2.95 0.54 -10.27
CA LEU A 170 3.68 1.76 -9.92
C LEU A 170 3.48 2.10 -8.44
N GLY A 171 4.56 2.28 -7.69
CA GLY A 171 4.53 2.90 -6.38
C GLY A 171 4.85 4.39 -6.49
N MET A 172 4.08 5.22 -5.80
CA MET A 172 4.28 6.66 -5.69
C MET A 172 4.39 7.05 -4.23
N ILE A 173 5.47 7.73 -3.85
CA ILE A 173 5.61 8.36 -2.53
C ILE A 173 5.61 9.87 -2.72
N VAL A 174 4.68 10.56 -2.05
CA VAL A 174 4.52 12.01 -2.17
C VAL A 174 4.69 12.72 -0.83
N GLU A 175 5.35 13.87 -0.87
CA GLU A 175 5.53 14.72 0.30
C GLU A 175 4.26 15.52 0.57
N ALA A 176 3.40 14.96 1.42
CA ALA A 176 2.17 15.60 1.88
C ALA A 176 1.70 14.94 3.17
N ASP A 177 0.98 15.69 4.01
CA ASP A 177 0.37 15.11 5.21
C ASP A 177 -0.82 14.20 4.87
N LEU A 178 -1.63 14.63 3.90
CA LEU A 178 -2.83 13.92 3.44
C LEU A 178 -2.91 13.94 1.92
N LEU A 179 -3.46 12.87 1.36
CA LEU A 179 -3.85 12.83 -0.03
C LEU A 179 -5.06 13.74 -0.28
N SER A 180 -5.07 14.31 -1.48
CA SER A 180 -6.20 15.01 -2.02
C SER A 180 -6.30 14.72 -3.50
N GLN A 181 -7.49 14.88 -4.07
CA GLN A 181 -7.69 14.72 -5.51
C GLN A 181 -6.70 15.57 -6.32
N THR A 182 -6.52 16.84 -5.94
CA THR A 182 -5.60 17.76 -6.64
C THR A 182 -4.15 17.31 -6.53
N LEU A 183 -3.72 16.81 -5.37
CA LEU A 183 -2.36 16.27 -5.20
C LEU A 183 -2.14 15.03 -6.07
N ILE A 184 -3.09 14.10 -6.09
CA ILE A 184 -3.03 12.89 -6.92
C ILE A 184 -2.95 13.28 -8.39
N GLU A 185 -3.80 14.22 -8.83
CA GLU A 185 -3.81 14.69 -10.22
C GLU A 185 -2.48 15.34 -10.61
N ALA A 186 -1.94 16.21 -9.76
CA ALA A 186 -0.64 16.86 -9.98
C ALA A 186 0.50 15.83 -10.03
N THR A 187 0.48 14.82 -9.16
CA THR A 187 1.48 13.74 -9.11
C THR A 187 1.45 12.89 -10.37
N ILE A 188 0.27 12.55 -10.89
CA ILE A 188 0.11 11.84 -12.16
C ILE A 188 0.68 12.68 -13.31
N GLN A 189 0.31 13.97 -13.37
CA GLN A 189 0.79 14.86 -14.42
C GLN A 189 2.31 15.00 -14.39
N ASP A 190 2.90 15.11 -13.20
CA ASP A 190 4.35 15.15 -13.03
C ASP A 190 5.03 13.86 -13.53
N PHE A 191 4.53 12.69 -13.12
CA PHE A 191 5.04 11.41 -13.58
C PHE A 191 4.98 11.25 -15.11
N LEU A 192 3.86 11.67 -15.71
CA LEU A 192 3.69 11.67 -17.17
C LEU A 192 4.65 12.65 -17.85
N ALA A 193 4.86 13.85 -17.29
CA ALA A 193 5.78 14.85 -17.82
C ALA A 193 7.25 14.41 -17.73
N HIS A 194 7.61 13.65 -16.70
CA HIS A 194 8.94 13.05 -16.52
C HIS A 194 9.19 11.82 -17.41
N GLY A 195 8.24 11.45 -18.27
CA GLY A 195 8.40 10.38 -19.24
C GLY A 195 8.15 8.98 -18.69
N GLU A 196 7.30 8.85 -17.68
CA GLU A 196 6.81 7.58 -17.14
C GLU A 196 7.94 6.62 -16.69
N ARG A 197 8.89 7.15 -15.92
CA ARG A 197 10.12 6.45 -15.51
C ARG A 197 10.28 6.43 -14.00
N ASN A 198 11.11 5.50 -13.53
CA ASN A 198 11.57 5.51 -12.14
C ASN A 198 12.27 6.84 -11.82
N GLY A 199 12.10 7.29 -10.59
CA GLY A 199 12.75 8.48 -10.07
C GLY A 199 12.61 8.53 -8.56
N VAL A 200 13.63 9.04 -7.89
CA VAL A 200 13.62 9.23 -6.45
C VAL A 200 14.25 10.59 -6.17
N SER A 201 13.70 11.30 -5.19
CA SER A 201 14.28 12.55 -4.67
C SER A 201 15.71 12.34 -4.16
N GLU A 202 16.56 13.35 -4.32
CA GLU A 202 17.97 13.28 -3.89
C GLU A 202 18.11 13.36 -2.36
N VAL A 203 17.16 14.02 -1.71
CA VAL A 203 17.11 14.22 -0.26
C VAL A 203 15.91 13.49 0.32
N PRO A 204 16.02 12.92 1.53
CA PRO A 204 14.89 12.29 2.18
C PRO A 204 13.85 13.35 2.57
N SER A 205 12.58 12.95 2.60
CA SER A 205 11.50 13.74 3.16
C SER A 205 11.79 14.05 4.64
N PRO A 206 11.38 15.22 5.14
CA PRO A 206 11.40 15.48 6.57
C PRO A 206 10.69 14.35 7.34
N VAL A 207 11.30 13.89 8.43
CA VAL A 207 10.72 12.87 9.29
C VAL A 207 9.54 13.49 10.05
N PRO A 208 8.35 12.85 10.07
CA PRO A 208 7.26 13.32 10.90
C PRO A 208 7.70 13.36 12.38
N LEU A 209 7.50 14.51 13.04
CA LEU A 209 7.75 14.64 14.46
C LEU A 209 6.73 13.78 15.21
N TYR A 210 7.16 12.62 15.73
CA TYR A 210 6.38 11.88 16.72
C TYR A 210 6.36 12.70 18.02
N GLY A 211 5.23 13.37 18.26
CA GLY A 211 4.92 14.07 19.51
C GLY A 211 4.25 13.15 20.52
#